data_AF-A0A520UIB2-F1
#
_entry.id   AF-A0A520UIB2-F1
#
_cell.length_a   1.000
_cell.length_b   1.000
_cell.length_c   1.000
_cell.angle_alpha   90.00
_cell.angle_beta   90.00
_cell.angle_gamma   90.00
#
_symmetry.space_group_name_H-M   'P 1'
#
loop_
_entity.id
_entity.type
_entity.pdbx_description
1 polymer ?
#
loop_
_entity_poly.entity_id
_entity_poly.type
_entity_poly.pdbx_seq_one_letter_code
_entity_poly.pdbx_strand_id
1 'polypeptide(L)'
;MLFKNNNSSDINEDQIALIEYAQSRIKSKKRLFFHFSLMVVGIISLLTSNLVFEFKKEIILFDYPWSYWICSIWFILFLFHFFNVYVTNKFMGKEWEKKQMKRLVDKQQIKIAEIKTELEKEARVIAESQLFSQNNPKNTVTLIAAASENNIIGKDNKLIWHLSDDLKHFKDLTKGHFVIMGRKTFESMPKALPNRTNVIITRKTDYKAKDAIVVNSLEKALKVAENDSQPFIIGGGEIYKLSIDIADRVELTRVHTSIEGDTLFPEINLEKWQEVKREKRLKDEKNEYDFSFLRYDKIN
;
A
#
# COMPACT_ATOMS: atom_id res chain seq x y z
N MET A 1 -3.84 0.29 13.22
CA MET A 1 -2.46 0.49 13.71
C MET A 1 -1.53 0.42 12.52
N LEU A 2 -0.72 1.46 12.39
CA LEU A 2 0.59 1.44 11.73
C LEU A 2 0.58 1.01 10.27
N PHE A 3 0.50 2.03 9.39
CA PHE A 3 1.34 2.04 8.20
C PHE A 3 2.69 1.49 8.63
N LYS A 4 3.04 0.32 8.10
CA LYS A 4 4.36 -0.25 8.25
C LYS A 4 5.29 0.78 7.63
N ASN A 5 5.83 1.64 8.49
CA ASN A 5 6.96 2.47 8.17
C ASN A 5 8.06 1.46 7.91
N ASN A 6 8.18 1.05 6.65
CA ASN A 6 9.47 0.65 6.15
C ASN A 6 10.30 1.91 6.27
N ASN A 7 10.92 2.09 7.44
CA ASN A 7 12.23 2.71 7.52
C ASN A 7 13.13 1.84 6.65
N SER A 8 13.06 2.04 5.33
CA SER A 8 14.22 1.82 4.51
C SER A 8 15.16 2.94 4.87
N SER A 9 16.35 2.55 5.32
CA SER A 9 17.54 3.37 5.41
C SER A 9 18.01 3.89 4.04
N ASP A 10 17.11 4.08 3.09
CA ASP A 10 17.35 4.78 1.85
C ASP A 10 17.17 6.25 2.15
N ILE A 11 18.27 6.99 2.06
CA ILE A 11 18.21 8.45 1.99
C ILE A 11 17.23 8.75 0.86
N ASN A 12 16.11 9.40 1.17
CA ASN A 12 15.08 9.73 0.18
C ASN A 12 15.77 10.41 -0.99
N GLU A 13 15.72 9.83 -2.19
CA GLU A 13 16.41 10.36 -3.38
C GLU A 13 16.06 11.83 -3.63
N ASP A 14 14.86 12.26 -3.21
CA ASP A 14 14.44 13.67 -3.24
C ASP A 14 15.30 14.55 -2.32
N GLN A 15 15.63 14.07 -1.12
CA GLN A 15 16.54 14.73 -0.19
C GLN A 15 17.98 14.71 -0.71
N ILE A 16 18.46 13.60 -1.31
CA ILE A 16 19.78 13.55 -1.93
C ILE A 16 19.89 14.60 -3.03
N ALA A 17 18.95 14.61 -3.98
CA ALA A 17 18.96 15.55 -5.10
C ALA A 17 18.87 17.02 -4.62
N LEU A 18 18.10 17.28 -3.56
CA LEU A 18 18.04 18.59 -2.91
C LEU A 18 19.41 18.99 -2.30
N ILE A 19 20.05 18.06 -1.59
CA ILE A 19 21.36 18.27 -0.96
C ILE A 19 22.45 18.47 -2.03
N GLU A 20 22.51 17.64 -3.06
CA GLU A 20 23.46 17.77 -4.17
C GLU A 20 23.29 19.12 -4.88
N TYR A 21 22.04 19.51 -5.15
CA TYR A 21 21.75 20.82 -5.70
C TYR A 21 22.20 21.93 -4.75
N ALA A 22 21.90 21.87 -3.46
CA ALA A 22 22.35 22.84 -2.47
C ALA A 22 23.89 22.92 -2.38
N GLN A 23 24.59 21.78 -2.39
CA GLN A 23 26.05 21.71 -2.37
C GLN A 23 26.66 22.35 -3.63
N SER A 24 26.10 22.08 -4.81
CA SER A 24 26.55 22.71 -6.06
C SER A 24 26.43 24.24 -5.99
N ARG A 25 25.37 24.74 -5.35
CA ARG A 25 25.13 26.18 -5.16
C ARG A 25 26.07 26.80 -4.14
N ILE A 26 26.36 26.09 -3.03
CA ILE A 26 27.39 26.50 -2.07
C ILE A 26 28.75 26.62 -2.77
N LYS A 27 29.10 25.65 -3.63
CA LYS A 27 30.35 25.67 -4.41
C LYS A 27 30.43 26.89 -5.35
N SER A 28 29.35 27.22 -6.07
CA SER A 28 29.29 28.42 -6.90
C SER A 28 29.46 29.71 -6.10
N LYS A 29 28.82 29.83 -4.92
CA LYS A 29 28.98 31.00 -4.04
C LYS A 29 30.39 31.12 -3.45
N LYS A 30 31.00 30.00 -3.04
CA LYS A 30 32.41 29.97 -2.59
C LYS A 30 33.37 30.44 -3.69
N ARG A 31 33.14 30.02 -4.94
CA ARG A 31 33.94 30.46 -6.10
C ARG A 31 33.80 31.97 -6.35
N LEU A 32 32.59 32.53 -6.23
CA LEU A 32 32.37 33.97 -6.33
C LEU A 32 33.11 34.73 -5.23
N PHE A 33 33.06 34.25 -3.99
CA PHE A 33 33.79 34.86 -2.87
C PHE A 33 35.31 34.82 -3.09
N PHE A 34 35.84 33.70 -3.59
CA PHE A 34 37.26 33.62 -3.96
C PHE A 34 37.64 34.65 -5.04
N HIS A 35 36.84 34.77 -6.12
CA HIS A 35 37.08 35.79 -7.15
C HIS A 35 36.97 37.22 -6.60
N PHE A 36 36.05 37.48 -5.66
CA PHE A 36 35.97 38.77 -4.97
C PHE A 36 37.26 39.07 -4.20
N SER A 37 37.74 38.14 -3.38
CA SER A 37 38.99 38.32 -2.61
C SER A 37 40.19 38.53 -3.52
N LEU A 38 40.31 37.75 -4.61
CA LEU A 38 41.37 37.90 -5.60
C LEU A 38 41.32 39.27 -6.29
N MET A 39 40.12 39.73 -6.65
CA MET A 39 39.93 41.05 -7.25
C MET A 39 40.37 42.17 -6.30
N VAL A 40 39.97 42.12 -5.02
CA VAL A 40 40.34 43.15 -4.03
C VAL A 40 41.85 43.22 -3.83
N VAL A 41 42.51 42.08 -3.61
CA VAL A 41 43.97 42.01 -3.45
C VAL A 41 44.68 42.49 -4.72
N GLY A 42 44.17 42.07 -5.88
CA GLY A 42 44.72 42.45 -7.17
C GLY A 42 44.60 43.95 -7.46
N ILE A 43 43.45 44.57 -7.18
CA ILE A 43 43.24 46.02 -7.31
C ILE A 43 44.21 46.78 -6.40
N ILE A 44 44.31 46.38 -5.13
CA ILE A 44 45.23 47.01 -4.17
C ILE A 44 46.67 46.93 -4.69
N SER A 45 47.11 45.76 -5.14
CA SER A 45 48.46 45.54 -5.68
C SER A 45 48.74 46.39 -6.93
N LEU A 46 47.79 46.46 -7.87
CA LEU A 46 47.94 47.26 -9.09
C LEU A 46 48.01 48.77 -8.79
N LEU A 47 47.18 49.24 -7.86
CA LEU A 47 47.18 50.63 -7.42
C LEU A 47 48.46 50.97 -6.65
N THR A 48 48.94 50.13 -5.74
CA THR A 48 50.19 50.37 -5.01
C THR A 48 51.39 50.35 -5.94
N SER A 49 51.48 49.39 -6.88
CA SER A 49 52.55 49.36 -7.90
C SER A 49 52.59 50.64 -8.72
N ASN A 50 51.43 51.17 -9.11
CA ASN A 50 51.37 52.38 -9.92
C ASN A 50 51.60 53.67 -9.11
N LEU A 51 51.02 53.79 -7.92
CA LEU A 51 51.07 55.02 -7.09
C LEU A 51 52.35 55.14 -6.26
N VAL A 52 52.84 54.04 -5.69
CA VAL A 52 53.99 54.06 -4.74
C VAL A 52 55.30 53.79 -5.46
N PHE A 53 55.30 52.84 -6.40
CA PHE A 53 56.52 52.41 -7.11
C PHE A 53 56.65 53.02 -8.51
N GLU A 54 55.73 53.93 -8.89
CA GLU A 54 55.67 54.60 -10.20
C GLU A 54 55.76 53.63 -11.39
N PHE A 55 55.33 52.38 -11.19
CA PHE A 55 55.50 51.33 -12.19
C PHE A 55 54.68 51.66 -13.44
N LYS A 56 55.37 51.75 -14.58
CA LYS A 56 54.79 52.08 -15.90
C LYS A 56 53.92 53.34 -15.89
N LYS A 57 54.31 54.35 -15.09
CA LYS A 57 53.56 55.61 -14.93
C LYS A 57 53.34 56.38 -16.24
N GLU A 58 54.21 56.17 -17.23
CA GLU A 58 54.13 56.77 -18.57
C GLU A 58 52.94 56.26 -19.42
N ILE A 59 52.36 55.10 -19.07
CA ILE A 59 51.20 54.55 -19.78
C ILE A 59 49.93 55.18 -19.21
N ILE A 60 49.50 56.27 -19.85
CA ILE A 60 48.27 57.00 -19.55
C ILE A 60 47.28 56.75 -20.69
N LEU A 61 46.05 56.39 -20.35
CA LEU A 61 44.97 56.13 -21.29
C LEU A 61 43.76 56.96 -20.87
N PHE A 62 43.29 57.86 -21.73
CA PHE A 62 42.19 58.80 -21.45
C PHE A 62 42.40 59.57 -20.13
N ASP A 63 43.57 60.20 -19.96
CA ASP A 63 43.93 60.97 -18.75
C ASP A 63 43.98 60.18 -17.43
N TYR A 64 43.88 58.84 -17.49
CA TYR A 64 44.01 57.95 -16.33
C TYR A 64 45.18 56.97 -16.48
N PRO A 65 45.89 56.62 -15.40
CA PRO A 65 46.93 55.59 -15.44
C PRO A 65 46.38 54.22 -15.86
N TRP A 66 47.21 53.40 -16.51
CA TRP A 66 46.87 52.04 -16.95
C TRP A 66 46.25 51.15 -15.84
N SER A 67 46.64 51.35 -14.58
CA SER A 67 46.15 50.61 -13.41
C SER A 67 44.64 50.74 -13.22
N TYR A 68 44.06 51.91 -13.48
CA TYR A 68 42.62 52.18 -13.34
C TYR A 68 41.80 51.42 -14.38
N TRP A 69 42.31 51.29 -15.61
CA TRP A 69 41.66 50.53 -16.67
C TRP A 69 41.66 49.03 -16.40
N ILE A 70 42.78 48.48 -15.91
CA ILE A 70 42.84 47.07 -15.52
C ILE A 70 41.90 46.80 -14.34
N CYS A 71 41.87 47.67 -13.34
CA CYS A 71 40.94 47.57 -12.22
C CYS A 71 39.48 47.60 -12.69
N SER A 72 39.15 48.49 -13.64
CA SER A 72 37.79 48.62 -14.20
C SER A 72 37.36 47.37 -14.96
N ILE A 73 38.24 46.81 -15.81
CA ILE A 73 37.98 45.57 -16.54
C ILE A 73 37.75 44.41 -15.57
N TRP A 74 38.59 44.27 -14.54
CA TRP A 74 38.44 43.22 -13.55
C TRP A 74 37.14 43.36 -12.73
N PHE A 75 36.75 44.59 -12.40
CA PHE A 75 35.51 44.87 -11.71
C PHE A 75 34.28 44.49 -12.57
N ILE A 76 34.30 44.78 -13.87
CA ILE A 76 33.24 44.36 -14.81
C ILE A 76 33.15 42.83 -14.89
N LEU A 77 34.27 42.12 -14.97
CA LEU A 77 34.30 40.65 -14.96
C LEU A 77 33.73 40.08 -13.65
N PHE A 78 34.03 40.70 -12.51
CA PHE A 78 33.46 40.34 -11.23
C PHE A 78 31.94 40.58 -11.19
N LEU A 79 31.46 41.73 -11.66
CA LEU A 79 30.03 42.03 -11.73
C LEU A 79 29.27 41.02 -12.59
N PHE A 80 29.86 40.62 -13.74
CA PHE A 80 29.29 39.58 -14.58
C PHE A 80 29.20 38.23 -13.83
N HIS A 81 30.26 37.83 -13.13
CA HIS A 81 30.25 36.61 -12.31
C HIS A 81 29.20 36.70 -11.18
N PHE A 82 29.13 37.83 -10.49
CA PHE A 82 28.17 38.09 -9.41
C PHE A 82 26.73 37.95 -9.92
N PHE A 83 26.41 38.61 -11.04
CA PHE A 83 25.10 38.55 -11.66
C PHE A 83 24.74 37.12 -12.07
N ASN A 84 25.67 36.38 -12.69
CA ASN A 84 25.46 35.00 -13.10
C ASN A 84 25.17 34.06 -11.91
N VAL A 85 25.83 34.27 -10.77
CA VAL A 85 25.64 33.43 -9.58
C VAL A 85 24.34 33.78 -8.85
N TYR A 86 23.99 35.05 -8.68
CA TYR A 86 22.84 35.45 -7.85
C TYR A 86 21.54 35.69 -8.62
N VAL A 87 21.61 36.19 -9.84
CA VAL A 87 20.43 36.57 -10.64
C VAL A 87 20.06 35.47 -11.61
N THR A 88 21.00 35.02 -12.45
CA THR A 88 20.70 34.02 -13.50
C THR A 88 20.44 32.63 -12.92
N ASN A 89 21.24 32.21 -11.93
CA ASN A 89 21.16 30.86 -11.34
C ASN A 89 20.55 30.88 -9.93
N LYS A 90 19.28 31.28 -9.80
CA LYS A 90 18.58 31.26 -8.51
C LYS A 90 18.50 29.84 -7.93
N PHE A 91 18.55 29.71 -6.60
CA PHE A 91 18.27 28.45 -5.91
C PHE A 91 16.80 28.06 -6.19
N MET A 92 16.60 26.91 -6.84
CA MET A 92 15.29 26.44 -7.36
C MET A 92 14.74 27.34 -8.47
N GLY A 93 15.49 27.51 -9.56
CA GLY A 93 15.00 28.22 -10.75
C GLY A 93 13.89 27.46 -11.50
N LYS A 94 13.31 28.11 -12.53
CA LYS A 94 12.19 27.59 -13.33
C LYS A 94 12.42 26.18 -13.90
N GLU A 95 13.64 25.85 -14.31
CA GLU A 95 13.98 24.51 -14.82
C GLU A 95 13.88 23.43 -13.74
N TRP A 96 14.30 23.75 -12.51
CA TRP A 96 14.16 22.84 -11.37
C TRP A 96 12.67 22.65 -11.02
N GLU A 97 11.90 23.74 -10.98
CA GLU A 97 10.44 23.68 -10.75
C GLU A 97 9.73 22.83 -11.81
N LYS A 98 10.05 23.03 -13.10
CA LYS A 98 9.48 22.24 -14.20
C LYS A 98 9.82 20.75 -14.07
N LYS A 99 11.05 20.42 -13.70
CA LYS A 99 11.50 19.04 -13.47
C LYS A 99 10.75 18.40 -12.29
N GLN A 100 10.58 19.13 -11.19
CA GLN A 100 9.81 18.65 -10.04
C GLN A 100 8.33 18.47 -10.38
N MET A 101 7.72 19.44 -11.08
CA MET A 101 6.33 19.36 -11.51
C MET A 101 6.11 18.14 -12.40
N LYS A 102 6.95 17.94 -13.41
CA LYS A 102 6.89 16.75 -14.28
C LYS A 102 6.95 15.46 -13.47
N ARG A 103 7.91 15.37 -12.54
CA ARG A 103 8.05 14.19 -11.66
C ARG A 103 6.79 13.95 -10.81
N LEU A 104 6.18 15.01 -10.27
CA LEU A 104 4.93 14.89 -9.50
C LEU A 104 3.77 14.41 -10.37
N VAL A 105 3.65 14.93 -11.59
CA VAL A 105 2.67 14.46 -12.57
C VAL A 105 2.91 12.99 -12.92
N ASP A 106 4.15 12.57 -13.16
CA ASP A 106 4.48 11.18 -13.45
C ASP A 106 4.12 10.26 -12.26
N LYS A 107 4.44 10.67 -11.01
CA LYS A 107 4.02 9.95 -9.79
C LYS A 107 2.50 9.85 -9.69
N GLN A 108 1.76 10.90 -10.03
CA GLN A 108 0.31 10.89 -10.05
C GLN A 108 -0.25 9.97 -11.14
N GLN A 109 0.33 9.98 -12.34
CA GLN A 109 -0.07 9.11 -13.45
C GLN A 109 0.10 7.63 -13.09
N ILE A 110 1.22 7.26 -12.46
CA ILE A 110 1.44 5.89 -11.95
C ILE A 110 0.34 5.50 -10.96
N LYS A 111 0.05 6.37 -9.99
CA LYS A 111 -1.00 6.11 -9.00
C LYS A 111 -2.39 5.97 -9.63
N ILE A 112 -2.70 6.80 -10.63
CA ILE A 112 -3.96 6.70 -11.40
C ILE A 112 -4.02 5.37 -12.15
N ALA A 113 -2.91 4.92 -12.76
CA ALA A 113 -2.85 3.64 -13.47
C ALA A 113 -3.02 2.45 -12.52
N GLU A 114 -2.43 2.49 -11.33
CA GLU A 114 -2.62 1.48 -10.27
C GLU A 114 -4.08 1.39 -9.85
N ILE A 115 -4.72 2.51 -9.53
CA ILE A 115 -6.14 2.58 -9.15
C ILE A 115 -7.02 2.04 -10.28
N LYS A 116 -6.76 2.44 -11.53
CA LYS A 116 -7.52 1.94 -12.69
C LYS A 116 -7.40 0.42 -12.83
N THR A 117 -6.20 -0.12 -12.64
CA THR A 117 -5.94 -1.57 -12.70
C THR A 117 -6.68 -2.32 -11.58
N GLU A 118 -6.72 -1.76 -10.36
CA GLU A 118 -7.49 -2.35 -9.25
C GLU A 118 -8.99 -2.34 -9.54
N LEU A 119 -9.54 -1.23 -10.05
CA LEU A 119 -10.95 -1.11 -10.44
C LEU A 119 -11.33 -2.10 -11.55
N GLU A 120 -10.49 -2.28 -12.57
CA GLU A 120 -10.71 -3.27 -13.64
C GLU A 120 -10.74 -4.70 -13.08
N LYS A 121 -9.87 -5.02 -12.13
CA LYS A 121 -9.88 -6.33 -11.44
C LYS A 121 -11.14 -6.53 -10.62
N GLU A 122 -11.59 -5.53 -9.87
CA GLU A 122 -12.83 -5.58 -9.08
C GLU A 122 -14.05 -5.75 -9.97
N ALA A 123 -14.15 -4.98 -11.06
CA ALA A 123 -15.24 -5.09 -12.03
C ALA A 123 -15.32 -6.49 -12.66
N ARG A 124 -14.17 -7.08 -13.02
CA ARG A 124 -14.12 -8.45 -13.55
C ARG A 124 -14.66 -9.46 -12.55
N VAL A 125 -14.30 -9.33 -11.27
CA VAL A 125 -14.76 -10.25 -10.21
C VAL A 125 -16.27 -10.16 -10.01
N ILE A 126 -16.81 -8.95 -9.99
CA ILE A 126 -18.25 -8.73 -9.86
C ILE A 126 -18.98 -9.34 -11.07
N ALA A 127 -18.47 -9.14 -12.28
CA ALA A 127 -19.04 -9.74 -13.49
C ALA A 127 -19.00 -11.28 -13.46
N GLU A 128 -17.89 -11.88 -13.01
CA GLU A 128 -17.75 -13.34 -12.84
C GLU A 128 -18.79 -13.89 -11.83
N SER A 129 -18.98 -13.22 -10.69
CA SER A 129 -19.98 -13.60 -9.68
C SER A 129 -21.43 -13.42 -10.17
N GLN A 130 -21.72 -12.34 -10.90
CA GLN A 130 -23.03 -12.11 -11.49
C GLN A 130 -23.35 -13.18 -12.54
N LEU A 131 -22.39 -13.53 -13.41
CA LEU A 131 -22.55 -14.60 -14.38
C LEU A 131 -22.76 -15.96 -13.69
N PHE A 132 -22.03 -16.22 -12.61
CA PHE A 132 -22.23 -17.41 -11.78
C PHE A 132 -23.67 -17.47 -11.24
N SER A 133 -24.17 -16.35 -10.71
CA SER A 133 -25.53 -16.26 -10.16
C SER A 133 -26.62 -16.40 -11.21
N GLN A 134 -26.41 -15.86 -12.42
CA GLN A 134 -27.31 -16.05 -13.55
C GLN A 134 -27.39 -17.51 -13.99
N ASN A 135 -26.27 -18.23 -13.98
CA ASN A 135 -26.21 -19.64 -14.37
C ASN A 135 -26.70 -20.60 -13.27
N ASN A 136 -26.74 -20.14 -12.01
CA ASN A 136 -27.13 -20.93 -10.84
C ASN A 136 -28.22 -20.19 -10.06
N PRO A 137 -29.48 -20.16 -10.56
CA PRO A 137 -30.54 -19.36 -9.94
C PRO A 137 -30.97 -19.87 -8.55
N LYS A 138 -30.55 -21.07 -8.15
CA LYS A 138 -30.77 -21.57 -6.79
C LYS A 138 -29.74 -20.96 -5.84
N ASN A 139 -30.23 -20.15 -4.90
CA ASN A 139 -29.41 -19.67 -3.79
C ASN A 139 -28.96 -20.87 -2.93
N THR A 140 -27.65 -21.10 -2.91
CA THR A 140 -26.99 -22.19 -2.19
C THR A 140 -26.18 -21.59 -1.05
N VAL A 141 -26.74 -21.56 0.15
CA VAL A 141 -26.06 -21.03 1.34
C VAL A 141 -24.95 -22.00 1.74
N THR A 142 -23.71 -21.53 1.70
CA THR A 142 -22.52 -22.36 1.91
C THR A 142 -21.81 -21.97 3.20
N LEU A 143 -21.60 -22.90 4.13
CA LEU A 143 -20.65 -22.70 5.23
C LEU A 143 -19.26 -23.02 4.70
N ILE A 144 -18.27 -22.21 5.07
CA ILE A 144 -16.86 -22.50 4.75
C ILE A 144 -15.99 -22.32 5.98
N ALA A 145 -15.29 -23.37 6.39
CA ALA A 145 -14.48 -23.37 7.61
C ALA A 145 -13.25 -24.28 7.48
N ALA A 146 -12.21 -23.98 8.25
CA ALA A 146 -11.15 -24.93 8.55
C ALA A 146 -11.29 -25.39 10.01
N ALA A 147 -11.30 -26.69 10.25
CA ALA A 147 -11.45 -27.27 11.59
C ALA A 147 -10.50 -28.45 11.80
N SER A 148 -9.97 -28.58 13.01
CA SER A 148 -9.16 -29.72 13.46
C SER A 148 -10.02 -30.99 13.57
N GLU A 149 -9.42 -32.16 13.80
CA GLU A 149 -10.17 -33.42 14.00
C GLU A 149 -11.19 -33.33 15.16
N ASN A 150 -10.87 -32.59 16.21
CA ASN A 150 -11.76 -32.31 17.33
C ASN A 150 -12.68 -31.08 17.13
N ASN A 151 -12.93 -30.68 15.88
CA ASN A 151 -13.81 -29.57 15.46
C ASN A 151 -13.39 -28.18 15.96
N ILE A 152 -12.18 -27.98 16.46
CA ILE A 152 -11.70 -26.66 16.88
C ILE A 152 -11.37 -25.82 15.65
N ILE A 153 -11.78 -24.54 15.68
CA ILE A 153 -11.55 -23.58 14.58
C ILE A 153 -10.77 -22.33 15.03
N GLY A 154 -10.64 -22.12 16.34
CA GLY A 154 -10.06 -20.89 16.86
C GLY A 154 -9.81 -20.94 18.37
N LYS A 155 -8.83 -20.14 18.79
CA LYS A 155 -8.45 -19.91 20.19
C LYS A 155 -8.13 -18.43 20.35
N ASP A 156 -8.67 -17.79 21.39
CA ASP A 156 -8.44 -16.36 21.68
C ASP A 156 -8.76 -15.42 20.49
N ASN A 157 -9.80 -15.77 19.72
CA ASN A 157 -10.20 -15.11 18.46
C ASN A 157 -9.15 -15.12 17.34
N LYS A 158 -8.17 -16.03 17.37
CA LYS A 158 -7.16 -16.19 16.31
C LYS A 158 -7.28 -17.55 15.64
N LEU A 159 -6.83 -17.61 14.39
CA LEU A 159 -6.55 -18.87 13.70
C LEU A 159 -5.35 -19.55 14.37
N ILE A 160 -5.43 -20.86 14.54
CA ILE A 160 -4.47 -21.65 15.32
C ILE A 160 -3.37 -22.28 14.44
N TRP A 161 -3.49 -22.15 13.12
CA TRP A 161 -2.54 -22.69 12.14
C TRP A 161 -2.34 -21.75 10.96
N HIS A 162 -1.25 -21.99 10.23
CA HIS A 162 -0.95 -21.36 8.96
C HIS A 162 -0.99 -22.38 7.81
N LEU A 163 -2.08 -22.36 7.05
CA LEU A 163 -2.29 -23.24 5.89
C LEU A 163 -2.48 -22.37 4.64
N SER A 164 -1.39 -22.12 3.90
CA SER A 164 -1.39 -21.23 2.74
C SER A 164 -2.37 -21.67 1.66
N ASP A 165 -2.48 -22.98 1.43
CA ASP A 165 -3.37 -23.57 0.43
C ASP A 165 -4.84 -23.41 0.82
N ASP A 166 -5.18 -23.54 2.11
CA ASP A 166 -6.53 -23.29 2.63
C ASP A 166 -6.93 -21.82 2.47
N LEU A 167 -6.04 -20.88 2.83
CA LEU A 167 -6.30 -19.45 2.65
C LEU A 167 -6.52 -19.09 1.18
N LYS A 168 -5.80 -19.73 0.26
CA LYS A 168 -6.00 -19.59 -1.18
C LYS A 168 -7.35 -20.17 -1.60
N HIS A 169 -7.68 -21.37 -1.15
CA HIS A 169 -8.95 -22.03 -1.45
C HIS A 169 -10.15 -21.20 -0.95
N PHE A 170 -10.09 -20.72 0.29
CA PHE A 170 -11.08 -19.81 0.87
C PHE A 170 -11.23 -18.53 0.04
N LYS A 171 -10.11 -17.91 -0.35
CA LYS A 171 -10.13 -16.70 -1.17
C LYS A 171 -10.77 -16.97 -2.53
N ASP A 172 -10.42 -18.06 -3.19
CA ASP A 172 -10.87 -18.38 -4.54
C ASP A 172 -12.37 -18.74 -4.57
N LEU A 173 -12.87 -19.49 -3.58
CA LEU A 173 -14.30 -19.83 -3.44
C LEU A 173 -15.16 -18.60 -3.12
N THR A 174 -14.71 -17.75 -2.19
CA THR A 174 -15.53 -16.65 -1.68
C THR A 174 -15.45 -15.38 -2.52
N LYS A 175 -14.54 -15.30 -3.49
CA LYS A 175 -14.28 -14.10 -4.28
C LYS A 175 -15.52 -13.67 -5.07
N GLY A 176 -15.89 -12.39 -5.00
CA GLY A 176 -17.06 -11.85 -5.68
C GLY A 176 -18.40 -12.13 -5.00
N HIS A 177 -18.40 -12.97 -3.97
CA HIS A 177 -19.61 -13.36 -3.23
C HIS A 177 -19.75 -12.59 -1.90
N PHE A 178 -20.91 -12.73 -1.29
CA PHE A 178 -21.19 -12.26 0.06
C PHE A 178 -20.52 -13.18 1.08
N VAL A 179 -19.83 -12.58 2.05
CA VAL A 179 -19.23 -13.28 3.19
C VAL A 179 -19.87 -12.80 4.48
N ILE A 180 -20.60 -13.70 5.13
CA ILE A 180 -21.40 -13.46 6.32
C ILE A 180 -20.62 -13.96 7.54
N MET A 181 -20.44 -13.08 8.52
CA MET A 181 -19.68 -13.39 9.71
C MET A 181 -20.17 -12.70 10.97
N GLY A 182 -19.73 -13.18 12.12
CA GLY A 182 -19.98 -12.54 13.42
C GLY A 182 -19.01 -11.39 13.68
N ARG A 183 -19.42 -10.44 14.52
CA ARG A 183 -18.58 -9.29 14.94
C ARG A 183 -17.16 -9.69 15.39
N LYS A 184 -17.03 -10.69 16.28
CA LYS A 184 -15.71 -11.11 16.82
C LYS A 184 -14.77 -11.62 15.73
N THR A 185 -15.30 -12.34 14.74
CA THR A 185 -14.55 -12.82 13.57
C THR A 185 -14.10 -11.66 12.69
N PHE A 186 -14.95 -10.64 12.52
CA PHE A 186 -14.55 -9.46 11.78
C PHE A 186 -13.45 -8.66 12.49
N GLU A 187 -13.58 -8.48 13.81
CA GLU A 187 -12.61 -7.75 14.64
C GLU A 187 -11.24 -8.43 14.75
N SER A 188 -11.16 -9.75 14.55
CA SER A 188 -9.88 -10.46 14.52
C SER A 188 -9.14 -10.32 13.19
N MET A 189 -9.83 -9.92 12.12
CA MET A 189 -9.20 -9.67 10.83
C MET A 189 -8.61 -8.25 10.78
N PRO A 190 -7.46 -8.07 10.08
CA PRO A 190 -6.82 -6.75 9.99
C PRO A 190 -7.65 -5.73 9.21
N LYS A 191 -8.50 -6.19 8.28
CA LYS A 191 -9.40 -5.39 7.46
C LYS A 191 -10.48 -6.28 6.85
N ALA A 192 -11.54 -5.65 6.33
CA ALA A 192 -12.55 -6.33 5.52
C ALA A 192 -11.90 -7.09 4.35
N LEU A 193 -12.49 -8.23 4.00
CA LEU A 193 -11.98 -9.09 2.95
C LEU A 193 -12.19 -8.41 1.58
N PRO A 194 -11.11 -8.11 0.82
CA PRO A 194 -11.24 -7.40 -0.45
C PRO A 194 -11.93 -8.27 -1.51
N ASN A 195 -12.55 -7.62 -2.50
CA ASN A 195 -13.30 -8.26 -3.59
C ASN A 195 -14.45 -9.16 -3.11
N ARG A 196 -15.05 -8.83 -1.97
CA ARG A 196 -16.13 -9.56 -1.30
C ARG A 196 -17.07 -8.58 -0.60
N THR A 197 -18.36 -8.89 -0.59
CA THR A 197 -19.33 -8.11 0.18
C THR A 197 -19.36 -8.64 1.61
N ASN A 198 -18.74 -7.90 2.53
CA ASN A 198 -18.62 -8.32 3.93
C ASN A 198 -19.92 -7.98 4.68
N VAL A 199 -20.57 -8.97 5.29
CA VAL A 199 -21.79 -8.81 6.08
C VAL A 199 -21.53 -9.25 7.52
N ILE A 200 -21.72 -8.35 8.47
CA ILE A 200 -21.40 -8.57 9.88
C ILE A 200 -22.68 -8.65 10.70
N ILE A 201 -22.85 -9.75 11.42
CA ILE A 201 -23.96 -9.95 12.35
C ILE A 201 -23.52 -9.52 13.75
N THR A 202 -24.30 -8.62 14.36
CA THR A 202 -24.07 -8.13 15.71
C THR A 202 -25.36 -7.69 16.39
N ARG A 203 -25.48 -7.96 17.68
CA ARG A 203 -26.59 -7.41 18.50
C ARG A 203 -26.36 -5.96 18.90
N LYS A 204 -25.13 -5.45 18.74
CA LYS A 204 -24.74 -4.08 19.09
C LYS A 204 -25.22 -3.11 18.01
N THR A 205 -26.22 -2.29 18.33
CA THR A 205 -26.92 -1.41 17.37
C THR A 205 -26.10 -0.20 16.92
N ASP A 206 -25.13 0.24 17.72
CA ASP A 206 -24.21 1.34 17.44
C ASP A 206 -22.90 0.89 16.76
N TYR A 207 -22.77 -0.40 16.45
CA TYR A 207 -21.56 -0.93 15.83
C TYR A 207 -21.43 -0.48 14.37
N LYS A 208 -20.27 0.08 14.03
CA LYS A 208 -19.91 0.47 12.66
C LYS A 208 -18.66 -0.27 12.23
N ALA A 209 -18.69 -0.82 11.04
CA ALA A 209 -17.54 -1.44 10.40
C ALA A 209 -17.24 -0.72 9.08
N LYS A 210 -15.95 -0.54 8.79
CA LYS A 210 -15.52 0.02 7.51
C LYS A 210 -15.57 -1.07 6.45
N ASP A 211 -16.04 -0.73 5.24
CA ASP A 211 -16.09 -1.61 4.07
C ASP A 211 -16.90 -2.90 4.31
N ALA A 212 -17.94 -2.81 5.15
CA ALA A 212 -18.83 -3.93 5.48
C ALA A 212 -20.26 -3.44 5.81
N ILE A 213 -21.24 -4.31 5.56
CA ILE A 213 -22.65 -4.12 5.88
C ILE A 213 -22.90 -4.72 7.27
N VAL A 214 -23.49 -3.94 8.18
CA VAL A 214 -23.81 -4.39 9.54
C VAL A 214 -25.30 -4.72 9.64
N VAL A 215 -25.62 -5.92 10.12
CA VAL A 215 -26.98 -6.40 10.35
C VAL A 215 -27.12 -7.02 11.75
N ASN A 216 -28.35 -7.21 12.21
CA ASN A 216 -28.62 -7.66 13.58
C ASN A 216 -29.14 -9.10 13.71
N SER A 217 -29.29 -9.83 12.60
CA SER A 217 -29.72 -11.23 12.60
C SER A 217 -29.24 -11.97 11.36
N LEU A 218 -29.27 -13.31 11.41
CA LEU A 218 -28.88 -14.17 10.30
C LEU A 218 -29.84 -14.04 9.12
N GLU A 219 -31.14 -13.93 9.39
CA GLU A 219 -32.18 -13.76 8.37
C GLU A 219 -31.96 -12.46 7.59
N LYS A 220 -31.59 -11.36 8.28
CA LYS A 220 -31.25 -10.11 7.59
C LYS A 220 -29.95 -10.23 6.80
N ALA A 221 -28.97 -10.97 7.28
CA ALA A 221 -27.73 -11.20 6.54
C ALA A 221 -28.00 -11.95 5.23
N LEU A 222 -28.83 -13.00 5.28
CA LEU A 222 -29.25 -13.76 4.11
C LEU A 222 -30.09 -12.92 3.15
N LYS A 223 -30.98 -12.07 3.67
CA LYS A 223 -31.76 -11.15 2.83
C LYS A 223 -30.88 -10.13 2.11
N VAL A 224 -29.85 -9.60 2.76
CA VAL A 224 -28.87 -8.71 2.12
C VAL A 224 -28.13 -9.42 0.99
N ALA A 225 -27.90 -10.73 1.13
CA ALA A 225 -27.23 -11.57 0.15
C ALA A 225 -28.20 -12.26 -0.84
N GLU A 226 -29.47 -11.84 -0.93
CA GLU A 226 -30.50 -12.55 -1.72
C GLU A 226 -30.20 -12.61 -3.23
N ASN A 227 -29.44 -11.63 -3.74
CA ASN A 227 -29.05 -11.54 -5.16
C ASN A 227 -27.74 -12.28 -5.48
N ASP A 228 -27.13 -12.92 -4.48
CA ASP A 228 -25.98 -13.79 -4.67
C ASP A 228 -26.46 -15.24 -4.59
N SER A 229 -26.19 -16.02 -5.64
CA SER A 229 -26.58 -17.43 -5.65
C SER A 229 -25.74 -18.30 -4.73
N GLN A 230 -24.60 -17.81 -4.23
CA GLN A 230 -23.71 -18.58 -3.38
C GLN A 230 -23.09 -17.72 -2.27
N PRO A 231 -23.91 -17.27 -1.30
CA PRO A 231 -23.39 -16.57 -0.14
C PRO A 231 -22.66 -17.54 0.78
N PHE A 232 -21.57 -17.06 1.38
CA PHE A 232 -20.73 -17.85 2.27
C PHE A 232 -20.85 -17.40 3.72
N ILE A 233 -21.07 -18.36 4.62
CA ILE A 233 -21.02 -18.15 6.06
C ILE A 233 -19.64 -18.58 6.53
N ILE A 234 -18.87 -17.63 7.05
CA ILE A 234 -17.45 -17.80 7.40
C ILE A 234 -17.22 -17.81 8.92
N GLY A 235 -18.29 -17.94 9.70
CA GLY A 235 -18.26 -18.10 11.16
C GLY A 235 -18.40 -16.79 11.95
N GLY A 236 -18.00 -16.71 13.22
CA GLY A 236 -17.39 -17.75 14.05
C GLY A 236 -18.38 -18.77 14.61
N GLY A 237 -17.97 -19.49 15.66
CA GLY A 237 -18.70 -20.65 16.20
C GLY A 237 -20.20 -20.44 16.44
N GLU A 238 -20.61 -19.28 16.99
CA GLU A 238 -22.03 -18.95 17.18
C GLU A 238 -22.79 -18.81 15.86
N ILE A 239 -22.18 -18.16 14.86
CA ILE A 239 -22.81 -17.99 13.55
C ILE A 239 -22.95 -19.33 12.84
N TYR A 240 -21.91 -20.19 12.91
CA TYR A 240 -22.00 -21.55 12.36
C TYR A 240 -23.12 -22.37 13.02
N LYS A 241 -23.26 -22.30 14.35
CA LYS A 241 -24.33 -23.00 15.06
C LYS A 241 -25.72 -22.52 14.64
N LEU A 242 -25.88 -21.22 14.41
CA LEU A 242 -27.15 -20.66 13.93
C LEU A 242 -27.44 -21.02 12.46
N SER A 243 -26.41 -21.27 11.66
CA SER A 243 -26.55 -21.45 10.22
C SER A 243 -26.55 -22.89 9.73
N ILE A 244 -26.01 -23.84 10.50
CA ILE A 244 -25.80 -25.21 10.01
C ILE A 244 -27.11 -25.87 9.56
N ASP A 245 -28.23 -25.69 10.26
CA ASP A 245 -29.50 -26.32 9.88
C ASP A 245 -30.17 -25.70 8.64
N ILE A 246 -29.85 -24.43 8.32
CA ILE A 246 -30.47 -23.72 7.18
C ILE A 246 -29.61 -23.72 5.92
N ALA A 247 -28.35 -24.15 6.01
CA ALA A 247 -27.45 -24.15 4.89
C ALA A 247 -27.67 -25.34 3.96
N ASP A 248 -27.24 -25.17 2.71
CA ASP A 248 -27.34 -26.18 1.66
C ASP A 248 -26.02 -26.97 1.49
N ARG A 249 -24.88 -26.33 1.80
CA ARG A 249 -23.54 -26.85 1.56
C ARG A 249 -22.58 -26.50 2.70
N VAL A 250 -21.61 -27.39 2.94
CA VAL A 250 -20.44 -27.13 3.79
C VAL A 250 -19.17 -27.41 2.99
N GLU A 251 -18.31 -26.41 2.85
CA GLU A 251 -16.92 -26.53 2.39
C GLU A 251 -16.01 -26.55 3.62
N LEU A 252 -15.56 -27.74 4.01
CA LEU A 252 -14.79 -27.96 5.23
C LEU A 252 -13.36 -28.36 4.90
N THR A 253 -12.40 -27.56 5.34
CA THR A 253 -11.01 -27.99 5.45
C THR A 253 -10.82 -28.75 6.76
N ARG A 254 -10.73 -30.07 6.70
CA ARG A 254 -10.42 -30.92 7.86
C ARG A 254 -8.90 -30.98 8.05
N VAL A 255 -8.39 -30.31 9.07
CA VAL A 255 -6.97 -30.33 9.42
C VAL A 255 -6.69 -31.55 10.29
N HIS A 256 -5.77 -32.41 9.87
CA HIS A 256 -5.47 -33.70 10.49
C HIS A 256 -4.57 -33.53 11.72
N THR A 257 -5.07 -32.77 12.70
CA THR A 257 -4.46 -32.54 14.00
C THR A 257 -5.56 -32.40 15.05
N SER A 258 -5.20 -32.57 16.33
CA SER A 258 -6.06 -32.28 17.46
C SER A 258 -5.40 -31.21 18.31
N ILE A 259 -6.11 -30.12 18.56
CA ILE A 259 -5.58 -28.95 19.25
C ILE A 259 -6.56 -28.42 20.29
N GLU A 260 -6.07 -27.65 21.25
CA GLU A 260 -6.92 -26.95 22.20
C GLU A 260 -7.44 -25.64 21.62
N GLY A 261 -8.70 -25.32 21.86
CA GLY A 261 -9.30 -24.04 21.50
C GLY A 261 -10.63 -23.80 22.21
N ASP A 262 -11.14 -22.58 22.07
CA ASP A 262 -12.38 -22.13 22.71
C ASP A 262 -13.56 -22.06 21.73
N THR A 263 -13.27 -22.15 20.43
CA THR A 263 -14.25 -21.99 19.36
C THR A 263 -14.32 -23.27 18.53
N LEU A 264 -15.53 -23.83 18.44
CA LEU A 264 -15.81 -25.07 17.75
C LEU A 264 -16.68 -24.85 16.51
N PHE A 265 -16.41 -25.61 15.45
CA PHE A 265 -17.36 -25.84 14.37
C PHE A 265 -18.46 -26.81 14.85
N PRO A 266 -19.73 -26.64 14.43
CA PRO A 266 -20.79 -27.59 14.74
C PRO A 266 -20.46 -29.00 14.22
N GLU A 267 -20.94 -30.02 14.92
CA GLU A 267 -20.84 -31.39 14.44
C GLU A 267 -21.68 -31.58 13.17
N ILE A 268 -21.11 -32.25 12.16
CA ILE A 268 -21.81 -32.57 10.92
C ILE A 268 -22.56 -33.89 11.14
N ASN A 269 -23.89 -33.81 11.26
CA ASN A 269 -24.72 -35.00 11.32
C ASN A 269 -24.77 -35.69 9.94
N LEU A 270 -24.17 -36.87 9.83
CA LEU A 270 -24.11 -37.66 8.59
C LEU A 270 -25.47 -38.20 8.12
N GLU A 271 -26.52 -38.14 8.96
CA GLU A 271 -27.90 -38.41 8.55
C GLU A 271 -28.51 -37.24 7.76
N LYS A 272 -27.99 -36.03 7.96
CA LYS A 272 -28.44 -34.79 7.28
C LYS A 272 -27.49 -34.36 6.16
N TRP A 273 -26.25 -34.85 6.15
CA TRP A 273 -25.18 -34.36 5.29
C TRP A 273 -24.45 -35.50 4.61
N GLN A 274 -24.26 -35.38 3.30
CA GLN A 274 -23.51 -36.34 2.50
C GLN A 274 -22.20 -35.73 2.01
N GLU A 275 -21.08 -36.41 2.23
CA GLU A 275 -19.80 -36.04 1.62
C GLU A 275 -19.86 -36.30 0.11
N VAL A 276 -19.69 -35.26 -0.70
CA VAL A 276 -19.72 -35.33 -2.17
C VAL A 276 -18.37 -35.08 -2.83
N LYS A 277 -17.40 -34.55 -2.08
CA LYS A 277 -16.03 -34.33 -2.56
C LYS A 277 -15.03 -34.45 -1.41
N ARG A 278 -13.87 -35.03 -1.72
CA ARG A 278 -12.69 -35.06 -0.86
C ARG A 278 -11.43 -34.89 -1.68
N GLU A 279 -10.56 -33.98 -1.25
CA GLU A 279 -9.23 -33.78 -1.83
C GLU A 279 -8.21 -33.66 -0.70
N LYS A 280 -7.21 -34.55 -0.69
CA LYS A 280 -6.17 -34.57 0.36
C LYS A 280 -5.01 -33.67 -0.02
N ARG A 281 -4.44 -32.97 0.97
CA ARG A 281 -3.22 -32.18 0.89
C ARG A 281 -2.27 -32.60 1.99
N LEU A 282 -1.02 -32.85 1.60
CA LEU A 282 0.05 -33.18 2.54
C LEU A 282 0.72 -31.89 3.01
N LYS A 283 1.23 -31.90 4.24
CA LYS A 283 2.04 -30.83 4.80
C LYS A 283 3.28 -30.59 3.95
N ASP A 284 3.69 -29.34 3.88
CA ASP A 284 4.88 -28.89 3.18
C ASP A 284 5.43 -27.62 3.86
N GLU A 285 6.40 -26.95 3.24
CA GLU A 285 6.99 -25.72 3.79
C GLU A 285 5.98 -24.57 3.99
N LYS A 286 4.82 -24.62 3.33
CA LYS A 286 3.80 -23.57 3.33
C LYS A 286 2.54 -23.95 4.11
N ASN A 287 2.45 -25.20 4.56
CA ASN A 287 1.29 -25.78 5.22
C ASN A 287 1.75 -26.64 6.40
N GLU A 288 1.46 -26.18 7.63
CA GLU A 288 1.95 -26.79 8.87
C GLU A 288 1.45 -28.23 9.13
N TYR A 289 0.30 -28.59 8.56
CA TYR A 289 -0.38 -29.87 8.82
C TYR A 289 -0.88 -30.50 7.53
N ASP A 290 -1.08 -31.81 7.55
CA ASP A 290 -1.89 -32.49 6.55
C ASP A 290 -3.35 -32.05 6.72
N PHE A 291 -4.09 -31.88 5.63
CA PHE A 291 -5.50 -31.56 5.68
C PHE A 291 -6.25 -32.10 4.45
N SER A 292 -7.57 -32.15 4.54
CA SER A 292 -8.44 -32.51 3.43
C SER A 292 -9.46 -31.41 3.17
N PHE A 293 -9.62 -31.01 1.90
CA PHE A 293 -10.79 -30.25 1.47
C PHE A 293 -11.96 -31.21 1.30
N LEU A 294 -13.01 -31.02 2.09
CA LEU A 294 -14.23 -31.81 2.09
C LEU A 294 -15.40 -30.93 1.66
N ARG A 295 -16.29 -31.48 0.83
CA ARG A 295 -17.58 -30.86 0.53
C ARG A 295 -18.70 -31.76 1.00
N TYR A 296 -19.61 -31.20 1.77
CA TYR A 296 -20.86 -31.83 2.14
C TYR A 296 -22.03 -31.09 1.53
N ASP A 297 -22.95 -31.83 0.93
CA ASP A 297 -24.25 -31.31 0.51
C ASP A 297 -25.33 -31.85 1.46
N LYS A 298 -26.32 -31.00 1.76
CA LYS A 298 -27.44 -31.41 2.60
C LYS A 298 -28.27 -32.47 1.88
N ILE A 299 -28.57 -33.55 2.59
CA ILE A 299 -29.45 -34.63 2.09
C ILE A 299 -30.87 -34.05 2.05
N ASN A 300 -31.49 -34.10 0.88
CA ASN A 300 -32.90 -33.72 0.69
C ASN A 300 -33.84 -34.81 1.18
#